data_AF-A0A261GNK0-F1
#
_entry.id   AF-A0A261GNK0-F1
#
_cell.length_a   1.000
_cell.length_b   1.000
_cell.length_c   1.000
_cell.angle_alpha   90.00
_cell.angle_beta   90.00
_cell.angle_gamma   90.00
#
_symmetry.space_group_name_H-M   'P 1'
#
loop_
_entity.id
_entity.type
_entity.pdbx_description
1 polymer ?
#
loop_
_entity_poly.entity_id
_entity_poly.type
_entity_poly.pdbx_seq_one_letter_code
_entity_poly.pdbx_strand_id
1 'polypeptide(L)'
;MKRATSLSVIVAAVIASQTATAAGPDEIRQLTPQVPLSYELPDDLVANPKLEEADFKIYTAGAHYFKRAITSTKPQTTTSEKFIPLPGAATKIAVPAGKNVLVNLAFTAESRCNELNSVAQDWCEVRIMVDGMEASPAASSFPPDTYAFDSTDSGSETTASWESHAMDRHMCIMNSQGDTTKVVPIEVDWKVTNFDGGVAPNFWLDDWSLTVELAQGCREQDGKFDQ
;
A
#
# COMPACT_ATOMS: atom_id res chain seq x y z
N MET A 1 -86.62 -24.61 -20.11
CA MET A 1 -85.48 -24.31 -21.03
C MET A 1 -84.95 -22.93 -20.71
N LYS A 2 -83.61 -22.78 -20.77
CA LYS A 2 -82.77 -21.57 -20.58
C LYS A 2 -82.41 -21.20 -19.12
N ARG A 3 -81.37 -21.87 -18.60
CA ARG A 3 -80.47 -21.33 -17.57
C ARG A 3 -79.41 -20.47 -18.29
N ALA A 4 -79.26 -19.21 -17.87
CA ALA A 4 -78.19 -18.33 -18.32
C ALA A 4 -76.94 -18.61 -17.46
N THR A 5 -75.91 -19.17 -18.08
CA THR A 5 -74.65 -19.51 -17.43
C THR A 5 -73.78 -18.25 -17.39
N SER A 6 -73.41 -17.82 -16.18
CA SER A 6 -72.45 -16.73 -15.95
C SER A 6 -71.06 -17.19 -16.40
N LEU A 7 -70.49 -16.51 -17.40
CA LEU A 7 -69.09 -16.71 -17.80
C LEU A 7 -68.20 -15.87 -16.88
N SER A 8 -67.48 -16.52 -15.97
CA SER A 8 -66.35 -15.92 -15.27
C SER A 8 -65.14 -15.91 -16.20
N VAL A 9 -64.65 -14.72 -16.54
CA VAL A 9 -63.36 -14.55 -17.22
C VAL A 9 -62.27 -14.60 -16.14
N ILE A 10 -61.49 -15.68 -16.12
CA ILE A 10 -60.26 -15.76 -15.34
C ILE A 10 -59.14 -15.19 -16.22
N VAL A 11 -58.63 -14.01 -15.88
CA VAL A 11 -57.41 -13.47 -16.47
C VAL A 11 -56.23 -14.11 -15.73
N ALA A 12 -55.59 -15.10 -16.35
CA ALA A 12 -54.31 -15.60 -15.88
C ALA A 12 -53.21 -14.68 -16.41
N ALA A 13 -52.63 -13.85 -15.52
CA ALA A 13 -51.41 -13.13 -15.83
C ALA A 13 -50.23 -14.12 -15.84
N VAL A 14 -49.75 -14.47 -17.02
CA VAL A 14 -48.49 -15.19 -17.17
C VAL A 14 -47.37 -14.18 -16.97
N ILE A 15 -46.73 -14.20 -15.80
CA ILE A 15 -45.47 -13.49 -15.59
C ILE A 15 -44.41 -14.35 -16.28
N ALA A 16 -44.02 -13.95 -17.49
CA ALA A 16 -42.83 -14.48 -18.14
C ALA A 16 -41.61 -13.92 -17.38
N SER A 17 -41.04 -14.73 -16.48
CA SER A 17 -39.73 -14.46 -15.91
C SER A 17 -38.71 -14.57 -17.04
N GLN A 18 -38.27 -13.42 -17.56
CA GLN A 18 -37.03 -13.38 -18.34
C GLN A 18 -35.90 -13.75 -17.38
N THR A 19 -35.38 -14.96 -17.51
CA THR A 19 -34.07 -15.29 -16.95
C THR A 19 -33.07 -14.44 -17.72
N ALA A 20 -32.70 -13.29 -17.16
CA ALA A 20 -31.53 -12.57 -17.62
C ALA A 20 -30.33 -13.46 -17.34
N THR A 21 -29.88 -14.18 -18.37
CA THR A 21 -28.57 -14.81 -18.35
C THR A 21 -27.56 -13.69 -18.23
N ALA A 22 -26.71 -13.74 -17.19
CA ALA A 22 -25.62 -12.80 -17.04
C ALA A 22 -24.81 -12.80 -18.34
N ALA A 23 -24.56 -11.60 -18.88
CA ALA A 23 -23.75 -11.42 -20.08
C ALA A 23 -22.38 -12.11 -19.87
N GLY A 24 -21.92 -12.86 -20.86
CA GLY A 24 -20.61 -13.50 -20.78
C GLY A 24 -19.50 -12.45 -20.66
N PRO A 25 -18.30 -12.80 -20.14
CA PRO A 25 -17.18 -11.87 -20.02
C PRO A 25 -16.85 -11.16 -21.34
N ASP A 26 -17.03 -11.84 -22.47
CA ASP A 26 -16.82 -11.30 -23.82
C ASP A 26 -17.93 -10.33 -24.26
N GLU A 27 -19.16 -10.54 -23.81
CA GLU A 27 -20.31 -9.66 -24.08
C GLU A 27 -20.25 -8.39 -23.21
N ILE A 28 -19.77 -8.51 -21.96
CA ILE A 28 -19.48 -7.36 -21.08
C ILE A 28 -18.35 -6.49 -21.65
N ARG A 29 -17.33 -7.10 -22.26
CA ARG A 29 -16.24 -6.39 -22.95
C ARG A 29 -16.71 -5.62 -24.20
N GLN A 30 -17.76 -6.08 -24.86
CA GLN A 30 -18.33 -5.40 -26.03
C GLN A 30 -19.31 -4.28 -25.63
N LEU A 31 -20.06 -4.46 -24.53
CA LEU A 31 -21.04 -3.48 -24.05
C LEU A 31 -20.40 -2.35 -23.20
N THR A 32 -19.21 -2.61 -22.65
CA THR A 32 -18.39 -1.63 -21.95
C THR A 32 -16.95 -1.77 -22.46
N PRO A 33 -16.61 -1.15 -23.59
CA PRO A 33 -15.22 -1.08 -24.00
C PRO A 33 -14.46 -0.31 -22.92
N GLN A 34 -13.70 -1.04 -22.09
CA GLN A 34 -12.68 -0.44 -21.24
C GLN A 34 -11.71 0.24 -22.20
N VAL A 35 -11.73 1.57 -22.19
CA VAL A 35 -10.74 2.36 -22.93
C VAL A 35 -9.38 1.93 -22.36
N PRO A 36 -8.46 1.36 -23.17
CA PRO A 36 -7.10 1.14 -22.67
C PRO A 36 -6.60 2.51 -22.20
N LEU A 37 -6.00 2.56 -21.00
CA LEU A 37 -5.42 3.77 -20.43
C LEU A 37 -4.28 4.28 -21.32
N SER A 38 -4.63 4.95 -22.41
CA SER A 38 -3.76 5.88 -23.13
C SER A 38 -4.21 7.29 -22.74
N TYR A 39 -3.60 7.79 -21.67
CA TYR A 39 -3.68 9.20 -21.36
C TYR A 39 -2.69 9.92 -22.27
N GLU A 40 -3.16 10.54 -23.35
CA GLU A 40 -2.32 11.48 -24.11
C GLU A 40 -2.14 12.74 -23.26
N LEU A 41 -0.96 12.87 -22.66
CA LEU A 41 -0.54 14.10 -22.00
C LEU A 41 -0.35 15.20 -23.06
N PRO A 42 -0.69 16.46 -22.77
CA PRO A 42 -0.32 17.59 -23.61
C PRO A 42 1.19 17.57 -23.94
N ASP A 43 1.53 17.79 -25.22
CA ASP A 43 2.88 17.69 -25.81
C ASP A 43 3.97 18.55 -25.11
N ASP A 44 3.55 19.48 -24.26
CA ASP A 44 4.40 20.36 -23.46
C ASP A 44 4.86 19.77 -22.12
N LEU A 45 4.45 18.54 -21.78
CA LEU A 45 4.99 17.75 -20.66
C LEU A 45 5.98 16.65 -21.08
N VAL A 46 6.43 16.63 -22.34
CA VAL A 46 7.47 15.71 -22.88
C VAL A 46 8.89 16.12 -22.41
N ALA A 47 8.98 16.54 -21.16
CA ALA A 47 10.17 16.39 -20.35
C ALA A 47 9.77 15.65 -19.08
N ASN A 48 9.32 14.40 -19.23
CA ASN A 48 9.54 13.41 -18.18
C ASN A 48 11.04 13.13 -18.20
N PRO A 49 11.88 13.68 -17.30
CA PRO A 49 13.09 12.95 -17.00
C PRO A 49 12.60 11.58 -16.53
N LYS A 50 12.87 10.52 -17.31
CA LYS A 50 12.87 9.18 -16.72
C LYS A 50 13.82 9.31 -15.53
N LEU A 51 13.27 9.34 -14.32
CA LEU A 51 14.08 9.19 -13.12
C LEU A 51 14.65 7.78 -13.25
N GLU A 52 15.91 7.70 -13.68
CA GLU A 52 16.63 6.45 -13.73
C GLU A 52 16.81 6.03 -12.27
N GLU A 53 15.97 5.11 -11.79
CA GLU A 53 16.10 4.53 -10.46
C GLU A 53 17.40 3.72 -10.41
N ALA A 54 18.18 3.89 -9.34
CA ALA A 54 19.36 3.07 -9.13
C ALA A 54 18.97 1.61 -8.86
N ASP A 55 19.77 0.67 -9.34
CA ASP A 55 19.54 -0.76 -9.10
C ASP A 55 19.60 -1.10 -7.61
N PHE A 56 20.46 -0.39 -6.87
CA PHE A 56 20.53 -0.44 -5.41
C PHE A 56 21.15 0.84 -4.86
N LYS A 57 20.94 1.07 -3.55
CA LYS A 57 21.55 2.18 -2.80
C LYS A 57 22.41 1.65 -1.67
N ILE A 58 23.57 2.27 -1.48
CA ILE A 58 24.49 1.98 -0.37
C ILE A 58 24.42 3.13 0.64
N TYR A 59 24.07 2.78 1.88
CA TYR A 59 24.13 3.69 3.02
C TYR A 59 25.32 3.33 3.92
N THR A 60 26.23 4.28 4.16
CA THR A 60 27.36 4.13 5.08
C THR A 60 27.32 5.18 6.18
N ALA A 61 27.57 4.77 7.42
CA ALA A 61 27.73 5.66 8.56
C ALA A 61 28.67 5.05 9.62
N GLY A 62 28.96 5.82 10.67
CA GLY A 62 29.68 5.33 11.85
C GLY A 62 28.81 4.47 12.78
N ALA A 63 29.23 4.33 14.04
CA ALA A 63 28.47 3.60 15.04
C ALA A 63 27.11 4.27 15.35
N HIS A 64 26.13 3.44 15.72
CA HIS A 64 24.88 3.93 16.28
C HIS A 64 25.13 4.64 17.62
N TYR A 65 24.52 5.81 17.80
CA TYR A 65 24.63 6.60 19.02
C TYR A 65 23.28 6.87 19.70
N PHE A 66 22.18 6.50 19.04
CA PHE A 66 20.82 6.65 19.55
C PHE A 66 19.97 5.48 19.09
N LYS A 67 19.07 5.04 19.97
CA LYS A 67 18.01 4.07 19.70
C LYS A 67 16.74 4.50 20.41
N ARG A 68 15.60 4.36 19.74
CA ARG A 68 14.26 4.45 20.33
C ARG A 68 13.41 3.32 19.78
N ALA A 69 12.69 2.62 20.64
CA ALA A 69 11.65 1.69 20.25
C ALA A 69 10.30 2.23 20.72
N ILE A 70 9.30 2.15 19.85
CA ILE A 70 7.89 2.43 20.16
C ILE A 70 7.16 1.13 19.89
N THR A 71 6.40 0.65 20.86
CA THR A 71 5.68 -0.62 20.75
C THR A 71 4.22 -0.46 21.16
N SER A 72 3.37 -1.35 20.66
CA SER A 72 1.96 -1.40 21.04
C SER A 72 1.45 -2.83 20.95
N THR A 73 0.63 -3.20 21.94
CA THR A 73 -0.13 -4.47 22.00
C THR A 73 -1.64 -4.21 21.83
N LYS A 74 -1.98 -3.04 21.26
CA LYS A 74 -3.37 -2.67 21.00
C LYS A 74 -3.67 -2.96 19.53
N PRO A 75 -4.62 -3.85 19.24
CA PRO A 75 -4.97 -4.18 17.86
C PRO A 75 -5.59 -2.97 17.18
N GLN A 76 -5.24 -2.80 15.91
CA GLN A 76 -5.79 -1.75 15.05
C GLN A 76 -6.23 -2.37 13.74
N THR A 77 -7.26 -1.78 13.12
CA THR A 77 -7.72 -2.18 11.78
C THR A 77 -7.88 -1.01 10.84
N THR A 78 -7.65 -1.23 9.55
CA THR A 78 -8.03 -0.31 8.48
C THR A 78 -8.55 -1.06 7.26
N THR A 79 -9.34 -0.36 6.45
CA THR A 79 -9.75 -0.76 5.09
C THR A 79 -9.46 0.38 4.11
N SER A 80 -8.61 1.34 4.51
CA SER A 80 -8.32 2.53 3.71
C SER A 80 -7.46 2.17 2.52
N GLU A 81 -7.95 2.45 1.32
CA GLU A 81 -7.17 2.32 0.07
C GLU A 81 -6.14 3.44 -0.12
N LYS A 82 -6.11 4.42 0.80
CA LYS A 82 -5.09 5.46 0.87
C LYS A 82 -4.19 5.22 2.07
N PHE A 83 -2.90 5.51 1.93
CA PHE A 83 -2.00 5.58 3.07
C PHE A 83 -2.51 6.61 4.08
N ILE A 84 -2.74 6.12 5.29
CA ILE A 84 -3.05 6.92 6.47
C ILE A 84 -2.03 6.62 7.55
N PRO A 85 -1.81 7.51 8.52
CA PRO A 85 -0.93 7.21 9.65
C PRO A 85 -1.45 6.02 10.46
N LEU A 86 -0.54 5.15 10.91
CA LEU A 86 -0.82 4.12 11.91
C LEU A 86 -0.85 4.77 13.30
N PRO A 87 -2.01 4.80 14.00
CA PRO A 87 -2.11 5.43 15.32
C PRO A 87 -1.03 4.99 16.31
N GLY A 88 -0.23 5.95 16.78
CA GLY A 88 0.81 5.74 17.78
C GLY A 88 2.19 5.40 17.22
N ALA A 89 2.31 5.05 15.95
CA ALA A 89 3.58 4.71 15.30
C ALA A 89 4.27 5.94 14.69
N ALA A 90 4.46 6.98 15.50
CA ALA A 90 5.08 8.23 15.07
C ALA A 90 6.06 8.78 16.12
N THR A 91 7.15 9.40 15.67
CA THR A 91 8.15 10.05 16.52
C THR A 91 8.84 11.20 15.79
N LYS A 92 9.68 11.93 16.52
CA LYS A 92 10.61 12.91 15.95
C LYS A 92 12.02 12.61 16.43
N ILE A 93 12.98 12.87 15.56
CA ILE A 93 14.41 12.88 15.90
C ILE A 93 14.97 14.30 15.72
N ALA A 94 16.08 14.57 16.40
CA ALA A 94 16.80 15.82 16.27
C ALA A 94 18.18 15.54 15.68
N VAL A 95 18.48 16.18 14.55
CA VAL A 95 19.79 16.13 13.90
C VAL A 95 20.52 17.45 14.20
N PRO A 96 21.59 17.44 15.00
CA PRO A 96 22.31 18.67 15.36
C PRO A 96 22.82 19.44 14.13
N ALA A 97 23.02 20.74 14.29
CA ALA A 97 23.69 21.58 13.31
C ALA A 97 25.06 21.00 12.91
N GLY A 98 25.42 21.10 11.63
CA GLY A 98 26.69 20.61 11.10
C GLY A 98 26.85 19.08 11.05
N LYS A 99 25.76 18.30 11.19
CA LYS A 99 25.81 16.83 11.19
C LYS A 99 24.98 16.22 10.07
N ASN A 100 25.47 15.12 9.50
CA ASN A 100 24.67 14.22 8.68
C ASN A 100 24.45 12.93 9.48
N VAL A 101 23.25 12.37 9.40
CA VAL A 101 22.85 11.21 10.19
C VAL A 101 22.16 10.18 9.30
N LEU A 102 22.55 8.93 9.44
CA LEU A 102 21.81 7.80 8.89
C LEU A 102 20.74 7.42 9.90
N VAL A 103 19.50 7.39 9.44
CA VAL A 103 18.36 6.89 10.19
C VAL A 103 18.11 5.46 9.73
N ASN A 104 18.25 4.50 10.64
CA ASN A 104 17.85 3.12 10.45
C ASN A 104 16.52 2.89 11.15
N LEU A 105 15.56 2.32 10.43
CA LEU A 105 14.19 2.12 10.87
C LEU A 105 13.87 0.65 10.72
N ALA A 106 13.34 0.03 11.75
CA ALA A 106 12.77 -1.31 11.66
C ALA A 106 11.32 -1.25 12.11
N PHE A 107 10.41 -1.86 11.36
CA PHE A 107 9.03 -2.05 11.76
C PHE A 107 8.67 -3.53 11.70
N THR A 108 8.14 -4.07 12.79
CA THR A 108 7.65 -5.46 12.89
C THR A 108 6.24 -5.43 13.45
N ALA A 109 5.40 -6.39 13.09
CA ALA A 109 4.05 -6.53 13.65
C ALA A 109 3.53 -7.96 13.50
N GLU A 110 2.60 -8.35 14.36
CA GLU A 110 1.64 -9.39 14.01
C GLU A 110 0.62 -8.78 13.04
N SER A 111 0.43 -9.43 11.90
CA SER A 111 -0.44 -8.94 10.85
C SER A 111 -1.47 -9.98 10.45
N ARG A 112 -2.60 -9.49 9.96
CA ARG A 112 -3.56 -10.28 9.21
C ARG A 112 -4.14 -9.41 8.11
N CYS A 113 -3.94 -9.83 6.86
CA CYS A 113 -4.69 -9.32 5.72
C CYS A 113 -5.82 -10.30 5.41
N ASN A 114 -7.07 -9.89 5.56
CA ASN A 114 -8.17 -10.80 5.23
C ASN A 114 -9.41 -10.08 4.73
N GLU A 115 -10.11 -10.71 3.80
CA GLU A 115 -11.44 -10.30 3.40
C GLU A 115 -12.44 -11.44 3.67
N LEU A 116 -13.62 -11.10 4.20
CA LEU A 116 -14.69 -12.06 4.41
C LEU A 116 -15.47 -12.24 3.11
N ASN A 117 -15.43 -13.45 2.54
CA ASN A 117 -16.18 -13.87 1.34
C ASN A 117 -15.67 -13.35 -0.01
N SER A 118 -14.38 -13.05 -0.10
CA SER A 118 -13.73 -12.70 -1.35
C SER A 118 -12.50 -13.56 -1.56
N VAL A 119 -12.25 -13.86 -2.84
CA VAL A 119 -11.09 -14.58 -3.35
C VAL A 119 -10.14 -13.63 -4.07
N ALA A 120 -10.31 -12.32 -3.86
CA ALA A 120 -9.44 -11.29 -4.39
C ALA A 120 -8.02 -11.49 -3.88
N GLN A 121 -7.07 -11.22 -4.77
CA GLN A 121 -5.64 -11.25 -4.48
C GLN A 121 -5.24 -9.83 -4.08
N ASP A 122 -5.36 -9.52 -2.80
CA ASP A 122 -5.24 -8.16 -2.29
C ASP A 122 -4.09 -8.02 -1.29
N TRP A 123 -3.63 -6.78 -1.14
CA TRP A 123 -2.45 -6.48 -0.34
C TRP A 123 -2.78 -5.58 0.83
N CYS A 124 -2.08 -5.83 1.93
CA CYS A 124 -2.04 -4.97 3.10
C CYS A 124 -0.64 -4.41 3.22
N GLU A 125 -0.52 -3.09 3.21
CA GLU A 125 0.75 -2.43 2.96
C GLU A 125 1.11 -1.48 4.08
N VAL A 126 2.41 -1.42 4.36
CA VAL A 126 3.01 -0.51 5.33
C VAL A 126 4.14 0.24 4.64
N ARG A 127 4.34 1.50 5.03
CA ARG A 127 5.52 2.28 4.67
C ARG A 127 6.01 3.10 5.85
N ILE A 128 7.28 3.49 5.81
CA ILE A 128 7.86 4.38 6.83
C ILE A 128 8.26 5.70 6.17
N MET A 129 7.63 6.77 6.60
CA MET A 129 7.88 8.14 6.15
C MET A 129 8.90 8.81 7.06
N VAL A 130 9.84 9.53 6.46
CA VAL A 130 10.84 10.36 7.14
C VAL A 130 10.86 11.72 6.45
N ASP A 131 10.54 12.77 7.19
CA ASP A 131 10.43 14.14 6.64
C ASP A 131 9.46 14.26 5.45
N GLY A 132 8.40 13.44 5.42
CA GLY A 132 7.41 13.41 4.33
C GLY A 132 7.85 12.61 3.10
N MET A 133 9.01 11.95 3.13
CA MET A 133 9.49 11.06 2.07
C MET A 133 9.50 9.61 2.57
N GLU A 134 9.13 8.66 1.73
CA GLU A 134 9.26 7.24 2.09
C GLU A 134 10.75 6.87 2.20
N ALA A 135 11.13 6.21 3.29
CA ALA A 135 12.49 5.77 3.51
C ALA A 135 12.84 4.59 2.60
N SER A 136 14.12 4.47 2.23
CA SER A 136 14.57 3.45 1.27
C SER A 136 14.66 2.05 1.90
N PRO A 137 14.29 0.95 1.21
CA PRO A 137 13.65 0.93 -0.11
C PRO A 137 12.24 1.52 -0.06
N ALA A 138 11.99 2.51 -0.92
CA ALA A 138 10.67 3.10 -1.11
C ALA A 138 9.96 2.37 -2.25
N ALA A 139 8.67 2.66 -2.43
CA ALA A 139 7.94 2.22 -3.61
C ALA A 139 8.72 2.54 -4.90
N SER A 140 8.84 1.54 -5.79
CA SER A 140 9.62 1.65 -7.03
C SER A 140 8.77 2.15 -8.19
N SER A 141 9.38 2.51 -9.32
CA SER A 141 8.64 2.78 -10.56
C SER A 141 8.17 1.52 -11.30
N PHE A 142 8.59 0.33 -10.84
CA PHE A 142 8.24 -0.95 -11.44
C PHE A 142 6.99 -1.55 -10.79
N PRO A 143 5.95 -1.91 -11.56
CA PRO A 143 4.75 -2.51 -11.02
C PRO A 143 4.95 -3.98 -10.63
N PRO A 144 4.26 -4.48 -9.59
CA PRO A 144 3.53 -3.70 -8.57
C PRO A 144 4.52 -2.91 -7.71
N ASP A 145 4.23 -1.63 -7.50
CA ASP A 145 5.20 -0.61 -7.10
C ASP A 145 5.42 -0.49 -5.60
N THR A 146 4.63 -1.19 -4.79
CA THR A 146 4.65 -1.05 -3.33
C THR A 146 5.01 -2.33 -2.59
N TYR A 147 5.28 -2.19 -1.29
CA TYR A 147 5.67 -3.29 -0.41
C TYR A 147 4.45 -3.92 0.26
N ALA A 148 4.07 -5.11 -0.17
CA ALA A 148 3.11 -5.95 0.54
C ALA A 148 3.70 -6.34 1.91
N PHE A 149 3.09 -5.83 2.98
CA PHE A 149 3.44 -6.24 4.34
C PHE A 149 2.78 -7.55 4.71
N ASP A 150 1.59 -7.82 4.16
CA ASP A 150 0.80 -9.05 4.29
C ASP A 150 -0.14 -9.10 3.06
N SER A 151 -0.74 -10.24 2.77
CA SER A 151 -1.60 -10.42 1.60
C SER A 151 -2.77 -11.36 1.88
N THR A 152 -3.76 -11.34 1.00
CA THR A 152 -4.88 -12.27 1.08
C THR A 152 -5.27 -12.79 -0.29
N ASP A 153 -5.61 -14.06 -0.34
CA ASP A 153 -6.21 -14.73 -1.49
C ASP A 153 -7.31 -15.70 -1.05
N SER A 154 -8.04 -15.34 0.01
CA SER A 154 -9.00 -16.21 0.73
C SER A 154 -8.37 -17.43 1.42
N GLY A 155 -7.07 -17.39 1.74
CA GLY A 155 -6.37 -18.52 2.36
C GLY A 155 -6.20 -19.69 1.40
N SER A 156 -6.14 -19.40 0.10
CA SER A 156 -5.86 -20.40 -0.93
C SER A 156 -4.36 -20.62 -1.15
N GLU A 157 -3.52 -19.73 -0.60
CA GLU A 157 -2.06 -19.81 -0.58
C GLU A 157 -1.44 -20.01 -1.97
N THR A 158 -1.59 -18.98 -2.80
CA THR A 158 -1.22 -18.99 -4.21
C THR A 158 0.04 -18.15 -4.48
N THR A 159 0.36 -17.92 -5.76
CA THR A 159 1.43 -17.00 -6.15
C THR A 159 1.14 -15.53 -5.78
N ALA A 160 -0.04 -15.24 -5.25
CA ALA A 160 -0.41 -13.94 -4.72
C ALA A 160 -0.31 -13.83 -3.18
N SER A 161 0.15 -14.90 -2.49
CA SER A 161 0.53 -14.84 -1.08
C SER A 161 1.87 -14.12 -0.90
N TRP A 162 1.84 -12.80 -1.06
CA TRP A 162 2.99 -11.93 -0.80
C TRP A 162 3.11 -11.67 0.69
N GLU A 163 4.06 -12.36 1.33
CA GLU A 163 4.21 -12.31 2.77
C GLU A 163 5.46 -11.55 3.22
N SER A 164 5.25 -10.67 4.20
CA SER A 164 6.27 -10.13 5.08
C SER A 164 5.70 -10.09 6.49
N HIS A 165 6.52 -9.80 7.50
CA HIS A 165 6.05 -9.40 8.84
C HIS A 165 7.04 -8.43 9.50
N ALA A 166 7.96 -7.90 8.70
CA ALA A 166 9.05 -7.04 9.14
C ALA A 166 9.60 -6.23 7.97
N MET A 167 10.02 -5.00 8.22
CA MET A 167 10.73 -4.20 7.24
C MET A 167 11.84 -3.38 7.88
N ASP A 168 12.95 -3.25 7.15
CA ASP A 168 14.00 -2.29 7.43
C ASP A 168 13.99 -1.18 6.38
N ARG A 169 14.12 0.06 6.83
CA ARG A 169 14.20 1.25 5.99
C ARG A 169 15.31 2.19 6.44
N HIS A 170 15.85 2.94 5.49
CA HIS A 170 17.03 3.78 5.68
C HIS A 170 16.85 5.15 5.02
N MET A 171 17.37 6.19 5.66
CA MET A 171 17.45 7.52 5.05
C MET A 171 18.63 8.33 5.58
N CYS A 172 19.39 8.97 4.69
CA CYS A 172 20.33 10.01 5.07
C CYS A 172 19.59 11.33 5.34
N ILE A 173 19.76 11.86 6.55
CA ILE A 173 19.35 13.23 6.89
C ILE A 173 20.57 14.13 6.88
N MET A 174 20.56 15.07 5.94
CA MET A 174 21.64 16.03 5.75
C MET A 174 21.35 17.30 6.55
N ASN A 175 22.24 17.64 7.49
CA ASN A 175 22.26 18.91 8.21
C ASN A 175 23.69 19.47 8.33
N SER A 176 24.62 19.04 7.47
CA SER A 176 26.02 19.47 7.49
C SER A 176 26.22 20.96 7.19
N GLN A 177 25.27 21.59 6.49
CA GLN A 177 25.30 23.01 6.15
C GLN A 177 24.31 23.84 7.00
N GLY A 178 23.64 23.21 7.95
CA GLY A 178 22.65 23.88 8.80
C GLY A 178 23.29 24.48 10.05
N ASP A 179 22.87 25.69 10.39
CA ASP A 179 23.30 26.41 11.60
C ASP A 179 22.43 26.09 12.82
N THR A 180 21.34 25.35 12.63
CA THR A 180 20.40 24.98 13.69
C THR A 180 20.11 23.48 13.67
N THR A 181 19.53 22.98 14.76
CA THR A 181 19.10 21.58 14.84
C THR A 181 17.91 21.34 13.92
N LYS A 182 18.01 20.35 13.04
CA LYS A 182 16.89 19.90 12.19
C LYS A 182 16.04 18.90 12.98
N VAL A 183 14.75 19.20 13.17
CA VAL A 183 13.78 18.25 13.72
C VAL A 183 13.14 17.50 12.56
N VAL A 184 13.22 16.17 12.58
CA VAL A 184 12.73 15.32 11.50
C VAL A 184 11.60 14.42 12.01
N PRO A 185 10.39 14.49 11.42
CA PRO A 185 9.30 13.57 11.73
C PRO A 185 9.53 12.21 11.10
N ILE A 186 9.11 11.16 11.82
CA ILE A 186 9.12 9.77 11.37
C ILE A 186 7.73 9.19 11.67
N GLU A 187 7.09 8.62 10.67
CA GLU A 187 5.71 8.13 10.75
C GLU A 187 5.59 6.81 10.01
N VAL A 188 4.87 5.84 10.58
CA VAL A 188 4.47 4.63 9.86
C VAL A 188 3.08 4.87 9.30
N ASP A 189 2.93 4.67 8.00
CA ASP A 189 1.64 4.69 7.33
C ASP A 189 1.26 3.28 6.90
N TRP A 190 -0.03 3.06 6.73
CA TRP A 190 -0.60 1.79 6.30
C TRP A 190 -1.82 2.02 5.40
N LYS A 191 -2.06 1.07 4.48
CA LYS A 191 -3.22 1.04 3.58
C LYS A 191 -3.54 -0.41 3.19
N VAL A 192 -4.59 -0.54 2.40
CA VAL A 192 -4.87 -1.74 1.61
C VAL A 192 -4.84 -1.42 0.12
N THR A 193 -4.53 -2.40 -0.71
CA THR A 193 -4.78 -2.36 -2.16
C THR A 193 -5.79 -3.43 -2.50
N ASN A 194 -6.91 -2.96 -3.06
CA ASN A 194 -8.04 -3.75 -3.52
C ASN A 194 -7.99 -3.81 -5.05
N PHE A 195 -7.43 -4.87 -5.61
CA PHE A 195 -7.15 -4.96 -7.04
C PHE A 195 -8.40 -5.22 -7.88
N ASP A 196 -9.40 -5.92 -7.34
CA ASP A 196 -10.61 -6.28 -8.07
C ASP A 196 -11.75 -5.24 -7.93
N GLY A 197 -11.57 -4.25 -7.05
CA GLY A 197 -12.55 -3.21 -6.77
C GLY A 197 -13.76 -3.70 -5.97
N GLY A 198 -13.65 -4.88 -5.37
CA GLY A 198 -14.63 -5.51 -4.49
C GLY A 198 -14.68 -4.85 -3.12
N VAL A 199 -14.98 -5.63 -2.08
CA VAL A 199 -14.89 -5.10 -0.71
C VAL A 199 -13.41 -5.05 -0.35
N ALA A 200 -12.90 -3.91 0.11
CA ALA A 200 -11.48 -3.83 0.47
C ALA A 200 -11.13 -4.80 1.63
N PRO A 201 -9.94 -5.41 1.64
CA PRO A 201 -9.56 -6.32 2.71
C PRO A 201 -9.48 -5.55 4.04
N ASN A 202 -9.69 -6.28 5.13
CA ASN A 202 -9.43 -5.78 6.47
C ASN A 202 -7.95 -6.02 6.82
N PHE A 203 -7.20 -4.93 6.92
CA PHE A 203 -5.84 -4.99 7.44
C PHE A 203 -5.88 -4.84 8.95
N TRP A 204 -5.50 -5.91 9.65
CA TRP A 204 -5.36 -5.92 11.10
C TRP A 204 -3.88 -5.98 11.48
N LEU A 205 -3.48 -5.15 12.43
CA LEU A 205 -2.14 -5.12 13.02
C LEU A 205 -2.23 -5.17 14.54
N ASP A 206 -1.39 -5.97 15.16
CA ASP A 206 -1.19 -6.03 16.61
C ASP A 206 0.29 -6.30 16.94
N ASP A 207 0.65 -6.21 18.22
CA ASP A 207 1.98 -6.53 18.75
C ASP A 207 3.13 -5.95 17.90
N TRP A 208 3.02 -4.66 17.55
CA TRP A 208 3.96 -3.99 16.66
C TRP A 208 5.09 -3.27 17.40
N SER A 209 6.21 -3.10 16.70
CA SER A 209 7.39 -2.37 17.16
C SER A 209 8.00 -1.53 16.03
N LEU A 210 8.12 -0.22 16.26
CA LEU A 210 8.92 0.71 15.46
C LEU A 210 10.22 0.99 16.19
N THR A 211 11.35 0.56 15.63
CA THR A 211 12.69 0.91 16.09
C THR A 211 13.29 2.01 15.23
N VAL A 212 13.86 3.03 15.85
CA VAL A 212 14.58 4.13 15.21
C VAL A 212 15.99 4.20 15.79
N GLU A 213 17.00 4.04 14.95
CA GLU A 213 18.41 4.11 15.31
C GLU A 213 19.12 5.18 14.48
N LEU A 214 20.03 5.94 15.12
CA LEU A 214 20.79 6.98 14.44
C LEU A 214 22.27 6.68 14.46
N ALA A 215 22.92 6.84 13.31
CA ALA A 215 24.37 6.74 13.15
C ALA A 215 24.93 8.02 12.51
N GLN A 216 26.06 8.52 13.01
CA GLN A 216 26.63 9.77 12.53
C GLN A 216 27.43 9.57 11.23
N GLY A 217 27.39 10.56 10.34
CA GLY A 217 28.25 10.63 9.16
C GLY A 217 27.69 9.91 7.94
N CYS A 218 26.37 9.98 7.72
CA CYS A 218 25.72 9.33 6.58
C CYS A 218 26.35 9.69 5.24
N ARG A 219 26.48 8.69 4.38
CA ARG A 219 26.81 8.78 2.96
C ARG A 219 25.90 7.84 2.20
N GLU A 220 25.32 8.35 1.12
CA GLU A 220 24.49 7.60 0.18
C GLU A 220 25.24 7.49 -1.16
N GLN A 221 25.16 6.32 -1.79
CA GLN A 221 25.71 6.08 -3.13
C GLN A 221 24.74 5.21 -3.92
N ASP A 222 24.53 5.55 -5.18
CA ASP A 222 23.78 4.73 -6.12
C ASP A 222 24.69 3.66 -6.75
N GLY A 223 24.15 2.47 -6.94
CA GLY A 223 24.80 1.35 -7.60
C GLY A 223 24.06 0.89 -8.85
N LYS A 224 24.78 0.14 -9.69
CA LYS A 224 24.25 -0.56 -10.86
C LYS A 224 24.63 -2.03 -10.80
N PHE A 225 23.77 -2.91 -11.30
CA PHE A 225 24.13 -4.31 -11.54
C PHE A 225 25.18 -4.36 -12.65
N ASP A 226 26.26 -5.12 -12.43
CA ASP A 226 27.19 -5.44 -13.51
C ASP A 226 26.44 -6.31 -14.53
N GLN A 227 26.41 -5.87 -15.80
CA GLN A 227 25.79 -6.61 -16.91
C GLN A 227 26.69 -7.73 -17.42
#